data_AF-A0A2N1TP44-F1
#
_entry.id   AF-A0A2N1TP44-F1
#
_cell.length_a   1.000
_cell.length_b   1.000
_cell.length_c   1.000
_cell.angle_alpha   90.00
_cell.angle_beta   90.00
_cell.angle_gamma   90.00
#
_symmetry.space_group_name_H-M   'P 1'
#
loop_
_entity.id
_entity.type
_entity.pdbx_description
1 polymer ?
#
loop_
_entity_poly.entity_id
_entity_poly.type
_entity_poly.pdbx_seq_one_letter_code
_entity_poly.pdbx_strand_id
1 'polypeptide(L)'
;MKLSGREFLLNISDFFSQADYEVEMLLLLILPISMLIFFMFYLRSRKPGKNIFDSIPEQDMEFIDTVRLQKGLEEFDRDFLLETALTHGVKPGYIFIDIEAFTKAENALKIQLLEKGENPENNGRYKHLLKLKSKLFKTS
;
A
#
# COMPACT_ATOMS: atom_id res chain seq x y z
N MET A 1 -20.99 -31.33 5.70
CA MET A 1 -20.26 -32.04 6.77
C MET A 1 -18.97 -31.27 7.04
N LYS A 2 -18.72 -30.83 8.29
CA LYS A 2 -17.45 -30.17 8.68
C LYS A 2 -16.51 -31.27 9.17
N LEU A 3 -15.54 -31.68 8.36
CA LEU A 3 -14.47 -32.57 8.83
C LEU A 3 -13.68 -31.83 9.91
N SER A 4 -13.45 -32.47 11.05
CA SER A 4 -12.54 -31.94 12.07
C SER A 4 -11.10 -32.05 11.58
N GLY A 5 -10.22 -31.12 11.99
CA GLY A 5 -8.81 -31.12 11.56
C GLY A 5 -8.07 -32.43 11.90
N ARG A 6 -8.51 -33.16 12.92
CA ARG A 6 -7.99 -34.48 13.29
C ARG A 6 -8.39 -35.56 12.29
N GLU A 7 -9.65 -35.60 11.87
CA GLU A 7 -10.13 -36.54 10.84
C GLU A 7 -9.46 -36.27 9.48
N PHE A 8 -9.19 -35.00 9.17
CA PHE A 8 -8.43 -34.64 7.98
C PHE A 8 -6.99 -35.17 8.02
N LEU A 9 -6.29 -35.03 9.15
CA LEU A 9 -4.92 -35.54 9.30
C LEU A 9 -4.85 -37.07 9.28
N LEU A 10 -5.84 -37.76 9.86
CA LEU A 10 -5.95 -39.22 9.78
C LEU A 10 -6.21 -39.69 8.34
N ASN A 11 -7.10 -39.02 7.61
CA ASN A 11 -7.36 -39.33 6.20
C ASN A 11 -6.11 -39.09 5.32
N ILE A 12 -5.33 -38.06 5.62
CA ILE A 12 -4.03 -37.84 4.95
C ILE A 12 -3.08 -38.98 5.29
N SER A 13 -2.89 -39.33 6.57
CA SER A 13 -1.94 -40.39 6.92
C SER A 13 -2.34 -41.75 6.33
N ASP A 14 -3.64 -42.06 6.31
CA ASP A 14 -4.16 -43.30 5.72
C ASP A 14 -3.94 -43.32 4.21
N PHE A 15 -4.17 -42.20 3.52
CA PHE A 15 -3.89 -42.06 2.08
C PHE A 15 -2.41 -42.22 1.73
N PHE A 16 -1.50 -41.73 2.57
CA PHE A 16 -0.05 -41.85 2.36
C PHE A 16 0.54 -43.18 2.86
N SER A 17 -0.15 -43.92 3.73
CA SER A 17 0.31 -45.23 4.24
C SER A 17 -0.02 -46.39 3.29
N GLN A 18 -1.03 -46.22 2.42
CA GLN A 18 -1.37 -47.13 1.33
C GLN A 18 -0.74 -46.66 0.02
N ALA A 19 0.56 -46.33 0.03
CA ALA A 19 1.24 -45.77 -1.13
C ALA A 19 1.37 -46.81 -2.26
N ASP A 20 0.33 -46.89 -3.09
CA ASP A 20 0.39 -47.49 -4.41
C ASP A 20 1.30 -46.65 -5.30
N TYR A 21 2.11 -47.32 -6.12
CA TYR A 21 3.06 -46.70 -7.06
C TYR A 21 2.42 -45.60 -7.93
N GLU A 22 1.13 -45.74 -8.26
CA GLU A 22 0.37 -44.74 -9.02
C GLU A 22 0.18 -43.42 -8.25
N VAL A 23 -0.02 -43.49 -6.93
CA VAL A 23 -0.18 -42.31 -6.06
C VAL A 23 1.16 -41.59 -5.90
N GLU A 24 2.26 -42.32 -5.74
CA GLU A 24 3.61 -41.73 -5.71
C GLU A 24 3.93 -40.99 -7.01
N MET A 25 3.60 -41.59 -8.16
CA MET A 25 3.79 -40.98 -9.47
C MET A 25 2.92 -39.73 -9.66
N LEU A 26 1.67 -39.75 -9.18
CA LEU A 26 0.79 -38.58 -9.17
C LEU A 26 1.33 -37.45 -8.30
N LEU A 27 1.83 -37.77 -7.10
CA LEU A 27 2.41 -36.80 -6.18
C LEU A 27 3.70 -36.19 -6.75
N LEU A 28 4.54 -37.01 -7.39
CA LEU A 28 5.77 -36.56 -8.05
C LEU A 28 5.50 -35.58 -9.20
N LEU A 29 4.32 -35.63 -9.81
CA LEU A 29 3.89 -34.69 -10.85
C LEU A 29 3.21 -33.44 -10.28
N ILE A 30 2.29 -33.60 -9.31
CA ILE A 30 1.46 -32.50 -8.79
C ILE A 30 2.29 -31.55 -7.90
N LEU A 31 3.20 -32.09 -7.11
CA LEU A 31 4.00 -31.32 -6.16
C LEU A 31 4.88 -30.26 -6.85
N PRO A 32 5.71 -30.58 -7.87
CA PRO A 32 6.50 -29.56 -8.55
C PRO A 32 5.65 -28.55 -9.31
N ILE A 33 4.54 -28.98 -9.94
CA ILE A 33 3.63 -28.07 -10.66
C ILE A 33 2.99 -27.07 -9.70
N SER A 34 2.47 -27.54 -8.56
CA SER A 34 1.88 -26.67 -7.55
C SER A 34 2.91 -25.68 -6.97
N MET A 35 4.14 -26.14 -6.71
CA MET A 35 5.24 -25.28 -6.25
C MET A 35 5.58 -24.18 -7.28
N LEU A 36 5.58 -24.52 -8.58
CA LEU A 36 5.82 -23.56 -9.66
C LEU A 36 4.70 -22.51 -9.73
N ILE A 37 3.44 -22.92 -9.55
CA ILE A 37 2.29 -22.01 -9.49
C ILE A 37 2.43 -21.06 -8.30
N PHE A 38 2.70 -21.59 -7.09
CA PHE A 38 2.94 -20.76 -5.91
C PHE A 38 4.11 -19.80 -6.09
N PHE A 39 5.19 -20.26 -6.73
CA PHE A 39 6.36 -19.44 -7.03
C PHE A 39 6.03 -18.31 -8.02
N MET A 40 5.25 -18.59 -9.06
CA MET A 40 4.74 -17.57 -9.99
C MET A 40 3.86 -16.54 -9.29
N PHE A 41 2.98 -16.96 -8.37
CA PHE A 41 2.19 -16.04 -7.54
C PHE A 41 3.06 -15.22 -6.59
N TYR A 42 4.10 -15.83 -6.01
CA TYR A 42 5.05 -15.14 -5.14
C TYR A 42 5.83 -14.07 -5.89
N LEU A 43 6.35 -14.40 -7.08
CA LEU A 43 7.02 -13.44 -7.96
C LEU A 43 6.08 -12.33 -8.43
N ARG A 44 4.85 -12.66 -8.81
CA ARG A 44 3.84 -11.65 -9.19
C ARG A 44 3.46 -10.73 -8.03
N SER A 45 3.46 -11.25 -6.80
CA SER A 45 3.18 -10.48 -5.58
C SER A 45 4.35 -9.57 -5.20
N ARG A 46 5.58 -9.94 -5.56
CA ARG A 46 6.75 -9.06 -5.56
C ARG A 46 6.72 -8.11 -6.77
N LYS A 47 5.71 -7.27 -6.87
CA LYS A 47 5.88 -6.06 -7.70
C LYS A 47 7.02 -5.26 -7.06
N PRO A 48 8.13 -4.96 -7.77
CA PRO A 48 9.05 -3.93 -7.30
C PRO A 48 8.20 -2.70 -7.06
N GLY A 49 8.38 -2.05 -5.90
CA GLY A 49 7.59 -0.88 -5.53
C GLY A 49 7.61 0.09 -6.70
N LYS A 50 6.50 0.16 -7.43
CA LYS A 50 6.32 1.12 -8.52
C LYS A 50 6.56 2.46 -7.85
N ASN A 51 7.54 3.23 -8.31
CA ASN A 51 7.80 4.55 -7.76
C ASN A 51 6.44 5.25 -7.77
N ILE A 52 5.93 5.61 -6.59
CA ILE A 52 4.53 6.06 -6.44
C ILE A 52 4.32 7.29 -7.36
N PHE A 53 5.40 8.02 -7.58
CA PHE A 53 5.54 9.19 -8.44
C PHE A 53 5.54 8.90 -9.96
N ASP A 54 5.80 7.66 -10.43
CA ASP A 54 5.76 7.30 -11.86
C ASP A 54 4.34 7.39 -12.46
N SER A 55 3.32 7.52 -11.60
CA SER A 55 1.93 7.75 -12.02
C SER A 55 1.60 9.22 -12.24
N ILE A 56 2.51 10.14 -11.91
CA ILE A 56 2.32 11.58 -12.08
C ILE A 56 2.83 11.98 -13.47
N PRO A 57 2.02 12.67 -14.30
CA PRO A 57 2.48 13.21 -15.58
C PRO A 57 3.70 14.13 -15.41
N GLU A 58 4.64 14.11 -16.36
CA GLU A 58 5.86 14.96 -16.30
C GLU A 58 5.53 16.46 -16.17
N GLN A 59 4.49 16.93 -16.86
CA GLN A 59 4.02 18.33 -16.76
C GLN A 59 3.55 18.70 -15.35
N ASP A 60 2.91 17.77 -14.64
CA ASP A 60 2.49 17.98 -13.25
C ASP A 60 3.70 17.99 -12.32
N MET A 61 4.73 17.18 -12.60
CA MET A 61 5.98 17.16 -11.83
C MET A 61 6.76 18.48 -11.98
N GLU A 62 6.87 19.02 -13.18
CA GLU A 62 7.46 20.35 -13.41
C GLU A 62 6.70 21.43 -12.65
N PHE A 63 5.36 21.40 -12.71
CA PHE A 63 4.52 22.31 -11.93
C PHE A 63 4.78 22.17 -10.42
N ILE A 64 4.81 20.94 -9.90
CA ILE A 64 5.08 20.66 -8.49
C ILE A 64 6.45 21.21 -8.07
N ASP A 65 7.50 21.03 -8.88
CA ASP A 65 8.83 21.55 -8.56
C ASP A 65 8.88 23.08 -8.60
N THR A 66 8.15 23.73 -9.52
CA THR A 66 8.03 25.20 -9.50
C THR A 66 7.31 25.71 -8.24
N VAL A 67 6.21 25.05 -7.84
CA VAL A 67 5.46 25.42 -6.63
C VAL A 67 6.29 25.16 -5.38
N ARG A 68 7.05 24.05 -5.35
CA ARG A 68 7.99 23.72 -4.26
C ARG A 68 9.01 24.83 -4.05
N LEU A 69 9.64 25.29 -5.13
CA LEU A 69 10.63 26.37 -5.10
C LEU A 69 10.00 27.70 -4.65
N GLN A 70 8.82 28.05 -5.15
CA GLN A 70 8.11 29.28 -4.75
C GLN A 70 7.69 29.28 -3.28
N LYS A 71 7.31 28.11 -2.75
CA LYS A 71 6.81 27.95 -1.38
C LYS A 71 7.92 27.62 -0.36
N GLY A 72 9.17 27.48 -0.80
CA GLY A 72 10.30 27.12 0.05
C GLY A 72 10.10 25.77 0.75
N LEU A 73 9.50 24.81 0.05
CA LEU A 73 9.30 23.46 0.57
C LEU A 73 10.56 22.62 0.39
N GLU A 74 10.88 21.84 1.42
CA GLU A 74 11.95 20.86 1.33
C GLU A 74 11.53 19.69 0.44
N GLU A 75 12.50 18.95 -0.07
CA GLU A 75 12.23 17.80 -0.94
C GLU A 75 11.43 16.71 -0.20
N PHE A 76 11.72 16.51 1.09
CA PHE A 76 10.96 15.63 1.96
C PHE A 76 9.49 16.06 2.13
N ASP A 77 9.23 17.37 2.28
CA ASP A 77 7.87 17.91 2.41
C ASP A 77 7.06 17.65 1.14
N ARG A 78 7.70 17.82 -0.03
CA ARG A 78 7.10 17.51 -1.34
C ARG A 78 6.71 16.05 -1.40
N ASP A 79 7.65 15.15 -1.12
CA ASP A 79 7.43 13.71 -1.26
C ASP A 79 6.34 13.23 -0.31
N PHE A 80 6.31 13.76 0.93
CA PHE A 80 5.28 13.46 1.90
C PHE A 80 3.88 13.92 1.44
N LEU A 81 3.77 15.12 0.87
CA LEU A 81 2.49 15.63 0.35
C LEU A 81 2.02 14.82 -0.86
N LEU A 82 2.92 14.47 -1.76
CA LEU A 82 2.62 13.64 -2.92
C LEU A 82 2.20 12.23 -2.51
N GLU A 83 2.90 11.59 -1.57
CA GLU A 83 2.54 10.29 -1.02
C GLU A 83 1.13 10.35 -0.40
N THR A 84 0.86 11.38 0.41
CA THR A 84 -0.44 11.57 1.07
C THR A 84 -1.55 11.79 0.04
N ALA A 85 -1.30 12.62 -0.99
CA ALA A 85 -2.26 12.87 -2.06
C ALA A 85 -2.61 11.58 -2.82
N LEU A 86 -1.59 10.82 -3.24
CA LEU A 86 -1.77 9.58 -3.99
C LEU A 86 -2.46 8.50 -3.17
N THR A 87 -2.10 8.38 -1.88
CA THR A 87 -2.71 7.41 -0.96
C THR A 87 -4.20 7.65 -0.76
N HIS A 88 -4.64 8.91 -0.78
CA HIS A 88 -6.02 9.31 -0.51
C HIS A 88 -6.80 9.77 -1.75
N GLY A 89 -6.29 9.49 -2.95
CA GLY A 89 -6.99 9.78 -4.22
C GLY A 89 -7.19 11.28 -4.49
N VAL A 90 -6.24 12.11 -4.07
CA VAL A 90 -6.18 13.53 -4.37
C VAL A 90 -5.19 13.76 -5.51
N LYS A 91 -5.52 14.69 -6.42
CA LYS A 91 -4.61 15.02 -7.53
C LYS A 91 -3.30 15.60 -6.96
N PRO A 92 -2.13 15.04 -7.31
CA PRO A 92 -0.86 15.38 -6.64
C PRO A 92 -0.47 16.85 -6.74
N GLY A 93 -0.67 17.51 -7.88
CA GLY A 93 -0.35 18.94 -8.02
C GLY A 93 -1.29 19.88 -7.24
N TYR A 94 -2.54 19.46 -7.02
CA TYR A 94 -3.57 20.31 -6.40
C TYR A 94 -3.35 20.46 -4.89
N ILE A 95 -2.70 19.49 -4.24
CA ILE A 95 -2.45 19.55 -2.79
C ILE A 95 -1.59 20.76 -2.39
N PHE A 96 -0.80 21.33 -3.30
CA PHE A 96 0.08 22.47 -3.02
C PHE A 96 -0.59 23.84 -3.19
N ILE A 97 -1.71 23.90 -3.93
CA ILE A 97 -2.33 25.16 -4.38
C ILE A 97 -3.78 25.30 -3.94
N ASP A 98 -4.48 24.19 -3.72
CA ASP A 98 -5.90 24.15 -3.39
C ASP A 98 -6.10 23.64 -1.96
N ILE A 99 -6.68 24.50 -1.12
CA ILE A 99 -6.96 24.20 0.29
C ILE A 99 -8.03 23.11 0.43
N GLU A 100 -8.97 22.99 -0.50
CA GLU A 100 -10.00 21.96 -0.47
C GLU A 100 -9.39 20.59 -0.75
N ALA A 101 -8.52 20.51 -1.76
CA ALA A 101 -7.74 19.31 -2.07
C ALA A 101 -6.87 18.89 -0.87
N PHE A 102 -6.21 19.84 -0.21
CA PHE A 102 -5.44 19.58 1.00
C PHE A 102 -6.32 19.08 2.14
N THR A 103 -7.43 19.74 2.41
CA THR A 103 -8.35 19.38 3.50
C THR A 103 -8.99 18.01 3.28
N LYS A 104 -9.22 17.63 2.02
CA LYS A 104 -9.66 16.26 1.67
C LYS A 104 -8.61 15.22 2.04
N ALA A 105 -7.33 15.47 1.73
CA ALA A 105 -6.23 14.57 2.10
C ALA A 105 -6.05 14.50 3.63
N GLU A 106 -6.17 15.64 4.33
CA GLU A 106 -6.13 15.73 5.79
C GLU A 106 -7.24 14.90 6.45
N ASN A 107 -8.48 15.08 6.00
CA ASN A 107 -9.62 14.34 6.53
C ASN A 107 -9.50 12.84 6.27
N ALA A 108 -9.02 12.45 5.09
CA ALA A 108 -8.80 11.05 4.76
C ALA A 108 -7.73 10.41 5.65
N LEU A 109 -6.62 11.12 5.91
CA LEU A 109 -5.59 10.67 6.85
C LEU A 109 -6.15 10.56 8.27
N LYS A 110 -6.93 11.55 8.71
CA LYS A 110 -7.59 11.54 10.02
C LYS A 110 -8.50 10.32 10.20
N ILE A 111 -9.34 10.03 9.21
CA ILE A 111 -10.24 8.86 9.22
C ILE A 111 -9.42 7.57 9.29
N GLN A 112 -8.36 7.44 8.48
CA GLN A 112 -7.50 6.26 8.48
C GLN A 112 -6.83 6.01 9.84
N LEU A 113 -6.40 7.06 10.54
CA LEU A 113 -5.82 6.94 11.87
C LEU A 113 -6.86 6.49 12.90
N LEU A 114 -8.07 7.05 12.83
CA LEU A 114 -9.18 6.66 13.70
C LEU A 114 -9.59 5.19 13.48
N GLU A 115 -9.64 4.73 12.23
CA GLU A 115 -9.93 3.32 11.88
C GLU A 115 -8.86 2.36 12.44
N LYS A 116 -7.62 2.80 12.55
CA LYS A 116 -6.51 2.04 13.16
C LYS A 116 -6.48 2.12 14.69
N GLY A 117 -7.38 2.87 15.31
CA GLY A 117 -7.41 3.09 16.76
C GLY A 117 -6.32 4.05 17.27
N GLU A 118 -5.68 4.81 16.37
CA GLU A 118 -4.70 5.83 16.74
C GLU A 118 -5.38 7.20 16.93
N ASN A 119 -4.89 7.99 17.89
CA ASN A 119 -5.35 9.36 18.07
C ASN A 119 -4.60 10.30 17.09
N PRO A 120 -5.30 10.99 16.15
CA PRO A 120 -4.67 11.90 15.20
C PRO A 120 -3.82 12.99 15.85
N GLU A 121 -4.26 13.51 16.99
CA GLU A 121 -3.58 14.55 17.78
C GLU A 121 -2.21 14.11 18.32
N ASN A 122 -1.94 12.81 18.39
CA ASN A 122 -0.67 12.27 18.88
C ASN A 122 0.22 11.74 17.75
N ASN A 123 -0.32 11.59 16.53
CA ASN A 123 0.41 11.03 15.41
C ASN A 123 1.36 12.07 14.78
N GLY A 124 2.65 11.72 14.67
CA GLY A 124 3.68 12.61 14.11
C GLY A 124 3.45 12.99 12.65
N ARG A 125 2.92 12.07 11.82
CA ARG A 125 2.60 12.34 10.42
C ARG A 125 1.44 13.34 10.30
N TYR A 126 0.40 13.19 11.11
CA TYR A 126 -0.73 14.13 11.12
C TYR A 126 -0.31 15.53 11.58
N LYS A 127 0.51 15.64 12.65
CA LYS A 127 1.10 16.91 13.07
C LYS A 127 1.95 17.56 11.99
N HIS A 128 2.74 16.76 11.27
CA HIS A 128 3.56 17.25 10.17
C HIS A 128 2.68 17.82 9.04
N LEU A 129 1.60 17.11 8.68
CA LEU A 129 0.65 17.59 7.69
C LEU A 129 0.02 18.93 8.09
N LEU A 130 -0.36 19.10 9.36
CA LEU A 130 -0.89 20.39 9.85
C LEU A 130 0.13 21.53 9.77
N LYS A 131 1.42 21.26 10.03
CA LYS A 131 2.49 22.26 9.84
C LYS A 131 2.66 22.64 8.37
N LEU A 132 2.54 21.68 7.45
CA LEU A 132 2.61 21.95 6.01
C LEU A 132 1.41 22.75 5.54
N LYS A 133 0.22 22.50 6.10
CA LYS A 133 -0.99 23.29 5.82
C LYS A 133 -0.78 24.77 6.12
N SER A 134 -0.25 25.09 7.31
CA SER A 134 -0.01 26.47 7.70
C SER A 134 1.08 27.14 6.85
N LYS A 135 2.13 26.39 6.47
CA LYS A 135 3.21 26.85 5.57
C LYS A 135 2.70 27.14 4.15
N LEU A 136 1.83 26.27 3.61
CA LEU A 136 1.35 26.36 2.23
C LEU A 136 0.29 27.45 2.01
N PHE A 137 -0.66 27.54 2.93
CA PHE A 137 -1.89 28.33 2.74
C PHE A 137 -1.95 29.60 3.58
N LYS A 138 -0.95 29.89 4.42
CA LYS A 138 -0.97 31.03 5.35
C LYS A 138 -2.31 31.13 6.10
N THR A 139 -2.82 30.01 6.58
CA THR A 139 -3.93 30.03 7.54
C THR A 139 -3.37 30.56 8.86
N SER A 140 -3.55 31.86 9.06
CA SER A 140 -3.39 32.58 10.32
C SER A 140 -4.41 32.12 11.36
#